data_AF-A0A3V2SI15-F1
#
_entry.id   AF-A0A3V2SI15-F1
#
_cell.length_a   1.000
_cell.length_b   1.000
_cell.length_c   1.000
_cell.angle_alpha   90.00
_cell.angle_beta   90.00
_cell.angle_gamma   90.00
#
_symmetry.space_group_name_H-M   'P 1'
#
loop_
_entity.id
_entity.type
_entity.pdbx_description
1 polymer ?
#
loop_
_entity_poly.entity_id
_entity_poly.type
_entity_poly.pdbx_seq_one_letter_code
_entity_poly.pdbx_strand_id
1 'polypeptide(L)'
;MRDKTREAMRLFLGGRCYTAEKLEKDYLAEVANYSNDRWEAPQRASRLAASVKRYKTSEMLRFIFATIAYDPDPDLTPLTVRRLCKALFGRTGSQWLVVEVFGEKGRQHRSADSNPEMVEKMAARYRHAAELHWSATLAEIERVKRLYQTKIKKSKK
;
A
#
# COMPACT_ATOMS: atom_id res chain seq x y z
N MET A 1 18.89 7.99 -7.89
CA MET A 1 18.40 7.24 -6.71
C MET A 1 19.49 7.18 -5.63
N ARG A 2 19.26 7.88 -4.52
CA ARG A 2 20.10 7.92 -3.31
C ARG A 2 20.26 6.54 -2.68
N ASP A 3 21.37 6.29 -1.99
CA ASP A 3 21.64 4.97 -1.39
C ASP A 3 20.59 4.57 -0.34
N LYS A 4 20.16 5.51 0.50
CA LYS A 4 19.08 5.28 1.47
C LYS A 4 17.76 4.87 0.80
N THR A 5 17.46 5.46 -0.36
CA THR A 5 16.27 5.10 -1.14
C THR A 5 16.40 3.68 -1.70
N ARG A 6 17.59 3.26 -2.13
CA ARG A 6 17.87 1.88 -2.57
C ARG A 6 17.73 0.89 -1.42
N GLU A 7 18.22 1.22 -0.24
CA GLU A 7 18.09 0.38 0.97
C GLU A 7 16.62 0.22 1.37
N ALA A 8 15.87 1.33 1.43
CA ALA A 8 14.43 1.31 1.69
C ALA A 8 13.69 0.46 0.65
N MET A 9 14.03 0.60 -0.63
CA MET A 9 13.46 -0.21 -1.71
C MET A 9 13.78 -1.69 -1.53
N ARG A 10 15.03 -2.04 -1.21
CA ARG A 10 15.45 -3.43 -0.94
C ARG A 10 14.70 -4.01 0.25
N LEU A 11 14.57 -3.27 1.35
CA LEU A 11 13.82 -3.69 2.53
C LEU A 11 12.34 -3.92 2.21
N PHE A 12 11.75 -3.02 1.43
CA PHE A 12 10.36 -3.12 1.01
C PHE A 12 10.12 -4.35 0.13
N LEU A 13 10.87 -4.48 -0.96
CA LEU A 13 10.72 -5.58 -1.92
C LEU A 13 11.15 -6.92 -1.32
N GLY A 14 12.13 -6.93 -0.42
CA GLY A 14 12.67 -8.12 0.23
C GLY A 14 11.77 -8.78 1.28
N GLY A 15 10.58 -8.24 1.56
CA GLY A 15 9.61 -8.96 2.41
C GLY A 15 8.45 -8.14 2.97
N ARG A 16 8.52 -6.80 2.93
CA ARG A 16 7.44 -5.93 3.44
C ARG A 16 6.37 -5.61 2.42
N CYS A 17 6.65 -5.79 1.14
CA CYS A 17 5.69 -5.67 0.06
C CYS A 17 4.56 -6.71 0.23
N TYR A 18 3.33 -6.21 0.28
CA TYR A 18 2.12 -7.02 0.31
C TYR A 18 1.50 -7.06 -1.09
N THR A 19 1.57 -8.21 -1.74
CA THR A 19 1.20 -8.38 -3.16
C THR A 19 -0.26 -8.82 -3.35
N ALA A 20 -0.71 -8.86 -4.60
CA ALA A 20 -2.05 -9.34 -4.94
C ALA A 20 -2.21 -10.84 -4.59
N GLU A 21 -1.15 -11.65 -4.74
CA GLU A 21 -1.18 -13.06 -4.35
C GLU A 21 -1.37 -13.22 -2.84
N LYS A 22 -0.72 -12.36 -2.02
CA LYS A 22 -0.93 -12.34 -0.57
C LYS A 22 -2.35 -11.92 -0.21
N LEU A 23 -2.90 -10.92 -0.92
CA LEU A 23 -4.29 -10.50 -0.75
C LEU A 23 -5.25 -11.66 -1.02
N GLU A 24 -5.08 -12.33 -2.16
CA GLU A 24 -5.92 -13.46 -2.54
C GLU A 24 -5.80 -14.60 -1.52
N LYS A 25 -4.57 -14.93 -1.09
CA LYS A 25 -4.33 -15.95 -0.07
C LYS A 25 -5.06 -15.66 1.25
N ASP A 26 -5.00 -14.42 1.75
CA ASP A 26 -5.70 -14.02 2.97
C ASP A 26 -7.22 -14.13 2.81
N TYR A 27 -7.77 -13.73 1.65
CA TYR A 27 -9.19 -13.90 1.34
C TYR A 27 -9.59 -15.38 1.29
N LEU A 28 -8.76 -16.25 0.70
CA LEU A 28 -9.01 -17.69 0.64
C LEU A 28 -8.92 -18.37 2.01
N ALA A 29 -8.05 -17.90 2.90
CA ALA A 29 -7.97 -18.38 4.27
C ALA A 29 -9.28 -18.11 5.04
N GLU A 30 -9.95 -16.98 4.80
CA GLU A 30 -11.27 -16.71 5.38
C GLU A 30 -12.38 -17.61 4.83
N VAL A 31 -12.25 -18.09 3.58
CA VAL A 31 -13.16 -19.10 3.02
C VAL A 31 -12.95 -20.45 3.70
N ALA A 32 -11.70 -20.89 3.85
CA ALA A 32 -11.38 -22.19 4.44
C ALA A 32 -11.86 -22.30 5.90
N ASN A 33 -11.82 -21.19 6.64
CA ASN A 33 -12.29 -21.12 8.03
C ASN A 33 -13.75 -20.66 8.15
N TYR A 34 -14.52 -20.66 7.04
CA TYR A 34 -15.92 -20.27 7.07
C TYR A 34 -16.78 -21.34 7.75
N SER A 35 -17.53 -20.96 8.78
CA SER A 35 -18.56 -21.78 9.41
C SER A 35 -19.84 -20.95 9.56
N ASN A 36 -21.00 -21.57 9.32
CA ASN A 36 -22.31 -20.97 9.60
C ASN A 36 -22.65 -21.02 11.10
N ASP A 37 -22.04 -21.93 11.85
CA ASP A 37 -22.32 -22.15 13.28
C ASP A 37 -21.59 -21.15 14.18
N ARG A 38 -20.55 -20.50 13.66
CA ARG A 38 -19.76 -19.47 14.36
C ARG A 38 -20.11 -18.07 13.85
N TRP A 39 -20.64 -17.23 14.74
CA TRP A 39 -20.86 -15.81 14.43
C TRP A 39 -19.54 -15.01 14.47
N GLU A 40 -18.82 -15.00 13.34
CA GLU A 40 -17.55 -14.25 13.18
C GLU A 40 -17.60 -13.18 12.07
N ALA A 41 -18.79 -12.85 11.56
CA ALA A 41 -18.93 -11.94 10.42
C ALA A 41 -18.24 -10.58 10.62
N PRO A 42 -18.36 -9.90 11.78
CA PRO A 42 -17.67 -8.64 12.03
C PRO A 42 -16.14 -8.77 12.06
N GLN A 43 -15.62 -9.81 12.73
CA GLN A 43 -14.18 -10.04 12.86
C GLN A 43 -13.57 -10.39 11.49
N ARG A 44 -14.26 -11.22 10.70
CA ARG A 44 -13.87 -11.53 9.32
C ARG A 44 -13.82 -10.28 8.45
N ALA A 45 -14.86 -9.44 8.50
CA ALA A 45 -14.88 -8.19 7.76
C ALA A 45 -13.70 -7.27 8.14
N SER A 46 -13.37 -7.21 9.43
CA SER A 46 -12.21 -6.46 9.94
C SER A 46 -10.88 -7.00 9.39
N ARG A 47 -10.66 -8.32 9.40
CA ARG A 47 -9.46 -8.96 8.85
C ARG A 47 -9.30 -8.70 7.35
N LEU A 48 -10.37 -8.88 6.57
CA LEU A 48 -10.37 -8.59 5.14
C LEU A 48 -10.10 -7.10 4.85
N ALA A 49 -10.69 -6.19 5.62
CA ALA A 49 -10.43 -4.76 5.50
C ALA A 49 -8.96 -4.42 5.82
N ALA A 50 -8.36 -5.08 6.81
CA ALA A 50 -6.93 -4.95 7.13
C ALA A 50 -6.04 -5.43 5.98
N SER A 51 -6.34 -6.58 5.36
CA SER A 51 -5.60 -7.08 4.18
C SER A 51 -5.70 -6.12 3.00
N VAL A 52 -6.89 -5.58 2.72
CA VAL A 52 -7.09 -4.53 1.68
C VAL A 52 -6.27 -3.28 1.99
N LYS A 53 -6.21 -2.83 3.25
CA LYS A 53 -5.41 -1.68 3.66
C LYS A 53 -3.91 -1.92 3.46
N ARG A 54 -3.42 -3.13 3.78
CA ARG A 54 -2.02 -3.54 3.59
C ARG A 54 -1.63 -3.57 2.11
N TYR A 55 -2.48 -4.16 1.27
CA TYR A 55 -2.30 -4.20 -0.17
C TYR A 55 -2.25 -2.79 -0.77
N LYS A 56 -3.26 -1.96 -0.48
CA LYS A 56 -3.30 -0.56 -0.91
C LYS A 56 -2.08 0.23 -0.49
N THR A 57 -1.60 0.05 0.75
CA THR A 57 -0.38 0.72 1.20
C THR A 57 0.82 0.27 0.39
N SER A 58 0.96 -1.03 0.14
CA SER A 58 2.08 -1.58 -0.63
C SER A 58 2.06 -1.10 -2.08
N GLU A 59 0.90 -1.03 -2.72
CA GLU A 59 0.79 -0.52 -4.09
C GLU A 59 1.14 0.97 -4.21
N MET A 60 0.78 1.80 -3.22
CA MET A 60 1.22 3.21 -3.19
C MET A 60 2.75 3.32 -3.07
N LEU A 61 3.37 2.51 -2.20
CA LEU A 61 4.83 2.52 -2.03
C LEU A 61 5.55 1.97 -3.27
N ARG A 62 5.02 0.91 -3.88
CA ARG A 62 5.52 0.35 -5.14
C ARG A 62 5.53 1.39 -6.24
N PHE A 63 4.46 2.18 -6.36
CA PHE A 63 4.40 3.29 -7.30
C PHE A 63 5.50 4.34 -7.04
N ILE A 64 5.66 4.79 -5.79
CA ILE A 64 6.68 5.79 -5.42
C ILE A 64 8.09 5.27 -5.77
N PHE A 65 8.40 4.02 -5.44
CA PHE A 65 9.69 3.40 -5.78
C PHE A 65 9.89 3.25 -7.28
N ALA A 66 8.85 2.92 -8.04
CA ALA A 66 8.95 2.72 -9.49
C ALA A 66 9.06 4.01 -10.31
N THR A 67 8.63 5.15 -9.74
CA THR A 67 8.51 6.42 -10.48
C THR A 67 9.37 7.51 -9.85
N ILE A 68 8.93 8.04 -8.72
CA ILE A 68 9.46 9.25 -8.06
C ILE A 68 10.86 9.04 -7.49
N ALA A 69 11.19 7.81 -7.07
CA ALA A 69 12.46 7.49 -6.45
C ALA A 69 13.67 7.57 -7.40
N TYR A 70 13.45 7.63 -8.71
CA TYR A 70 14.52 7.79 -9.71
C TYR A 70 14.70 9.25 -10.14
N ASP A 71 13.60 9.95 -10.36
CA ASP A 71 13.52 11.36 -10.71
C ASP A 71 12.23 11.91 -10.09
N PRO A 72 12.28 12.94 -9.22
CA PRO A 72 13.44 13.76 -8.87
C PRO A 72 14.37 13.18 -7.80
N ASP A 73 14.21 11.91 -7.41
CA ASP A 73 15.00 11.29 -6.33
C ASP A 73 14.96 12.10 -5.01
N PRO A 74 13.76 12.40 -4.49
CA PRO A 74 13.61 13.17 -3.27
C PRO A 74 14.10 12.35 -2.08
N ASP A 75 14.39 13.05 -0.99
CA ASP A 75 14.64 12.44 0.30
C ASP A 75 13.33 11.87 0.89
N LEU A 76 13.11 10.58 0.63
CA LEU A 76 11.92 9.82 0.99
C LEU A 76 11.84 9.52 2.49
N THR A 77 11.75 10.55 3.32
CA THR A 77 11.43 10.39 4.75
C THR A 77 10.00 9.88 4.95
N PRO A 78 9.66 9.34 6.13
CA PRO A 78 8.28 8.94 6.44
C PRO A 78 7.25 10.05 6.25
N LEU A 79 7.64 11.30 6.47
CA LEU A 79 6.76 12.45 6.22
C LEU A 79 6.60 12.75 4.73
N THR A 80 7.71 12.78 3.99
CA THR A 80 7.72 12.98 2.52
C THR A 80 6.81 11.95 1.85
N VAL A 81 7.00 10.66 2.18
CA VAL A 81 6.22 9.55 1.63
C VAL A 81 4.74 9.67 1.97
N ARG A 82 4.37 9.96 3.22
CA ARG A 82 2.95 10.14 3.59
C ARG A 82 2.29 11.29 2.82
N ARG A 83 3.01 12.39 2.61
CA ARG A 83 2.52 13.55 1.86
C ARG A 83 2.37 13.21 0.37
N LEU A 84 3.34 12.53 -0.22
CA LEU A 84 3.24 12.02 -1.60
C LEU A 84 2.06 11.06 -1.77
N CYS A 85 1.89 10.08 -0.89
CA CYS A 85 0.74 9.18 -0.93
C CYS A 85 -0.58 9.97 -0.88
N LYS A 86 -0.67 10.99 0.00
CA LYS A 86 -1.87 11.81 0.13
C LYS A 86 -2.16 12.61 -1.14
N ALA A 87 -1.13 13.19 -1.75
CA ALA A 87 -1.27 13.99 -2.96
C ALA A 87 -1.60 13.14 -4.20
N LEU A 88 -0.99 11.95 -4.33
CA LEU A 88 -1.17 11.07 -5.49
C LEU A 88 -2.44 10.23 -5.43
N PHE A 89 -2.82 9.75 -4.24
CA PHE A 89 -3.86 8.73 -4.09
C PHE A 89 -4.99 9.15 -3.14
N GLY A 90 -4.94 10.36 -2.60
CA GLY A 90 -5.87 10.84 -1.58
C GLY A 90 -5.74 10.14 -0.22
N ARG A 91 -4.74 9.27 -0.04
CA ARG A 91 -4.56 8.37 1.11
C ARG A 91 -3.14 8.40 1.67
N THR A 92 -2.97 8.19 2.97
CA THR A 92 -1.64 8.22 3.62
C THR A 92 -1.00 6.85 3.79
N GLY A 93 -1.78 5.77 3.77
CA GLY A 93 -1.29 4.41 3.99
C GLY A 93 -1.05 4.06 5.46
N SER A 94 -0.40 2.92 5.71
CA SER A 94 -0.03 2.45 7.05
C SER A 94 1.18 3.19 7.61
N GLN A 95 1.02 3.88 8.73
CA GLN A 95 2.12 4.58 9.39
C GLN A 95 3.24 3.63 9.83
N TRP A 96 2.89 2.47 10.38
CA TRP A 96 3.87 1.47 10.83
C TRP A 96 4.79 1.04 9.68
N LEU A 97 4.21 0.68 8.52
CA LEU A 97 4.98 0.25 7.36
C LEU A 97 5.84 1.38 6.78
N VAL A 98 5.30 2.61 6.72
CA VAL A 98 6.06 3.75 6.21
C VAL A 98 7.26 4.07 7.12
N VAL A 99 7.08 4.02 8.44
CA VAL A 99 8.20 4.23 9.38
C VAL A 99 9.20 3.08 9.33
N GLU A 100 8.74 1.84 9.18
CA GLU A 100 9.64 0.68 9.07
C GLU A 100 10.51 0.75 7.81
N VAL A 101 9.94 1.14 6.67
CA VAL A 101 10.65 1.18 5.38
C VAL A 101 11.54 2.41 5.23
N PHE A 102 11.07 3.58 5.68
CA PHE A 102 11.72 4.87 5.41
C PHE A 102 12.28 5.56 6.65
N GLY A 103 12.06 5.00 7.83
CA GLY A 103 12.51 5.58 9.10
C GLY A 103 14.02 5.49 9.26
N GLU A 104 14.61 6.56 9.80
CA GLU A 104 16.04 6.63 10.10
C GLU A 104 16.23 6.97 11.58
N LYS A 105 16.92 6.09 12.31
CA LYS A 105 17.25 6.32 13.73
C LYS A 105 18.20 7.50 13.86
N GLY A 106 17.95 8.37 14.83
CA GLY A 106 18.83 9.52 15.12
C GLY A 106 18.72 10.67 14.13
N ARG A 107 17.79 10.63 13.18
CA ARG A 107 17.59 11.72 12.24
C ARG A 107 17.05 12.97 12.94
N GLN A 108 17.85 14.03 12.96
CA GLN A 108 17.47 15.32 13.56
C GLN A 108 16.94 16.33 12.52
N HIS A 109 17.39 16.22 11.26
CA HIS A 109 17.03 17.18 10.22
C HIS A 109 15.75 16.81 9.46
N ARG A 110 14.87 17.80 9.30
CA ARG A 110 13.67 17.71 8.47
C ARG A 110 14.04 17.84 6.99
N SER A 111 13.51 16.94 6.17
CA SER A 111 13.68 17.00 4.72
C SER A 111 12.98 18.22 4.11
N ALA A 112 13.69 18.96 3.24
CA ALA A 112 13.11 20.03 2.43
C ALA A 112 12.06 19.50 1.44
N ASP A 113 12.24 18.28 0.94
CA ASP A 113 11.30 17.61 0.01
C ASP A 113 9.97 17.25 0.67
N SER A 114 9.91 17.31 2.00
CA SER A 114 8.64 17.20 2.70
C SER A 114 7.74 18.43 2.52
N ASN A 115 8.27 19.59 2.09
CA ASN A 115 7.51 20.83 1.94
C ASN A 115 6.24 20.62 1.06
N PRO A 116 5.06 21.11 1.48
CA PRO A 116 3.81 20.89 0.73
C PRO A 116 3.87 21.31 -0.74
N GLU A 117 4.49 22.44 -1.05
CA GLU A 117 4.61 22.95 -2.43
C GLU A 117 5.50 22.04 -3.28
N MET A 118 6.64 21.58 -2.72
CA MET A 118 7.52 20.64 -3.40
C MET A 118 6.83 19.29 -3.65
N VAL A 119 6.11 18.78 -2.64
CA VAL A 119 5.31 17.56 -2.77
C VAL A 119 4.27 17.69 -3.87
N GLU A 120 3.53 18.81 -3.91
CA GLU A 120 2.50 19.03 -4.91
C GLU A 120 3.10 19.11 -6.32
N LYS A 121 4.23 19.82 -6.48
CA LYS A 121 4.96 19.89 -7.75
C LYS A 121 5.40 18.50 -8.24
N MET A 122 5.90 17.65 -7.34
CA MET A 122 6.24 16.26 -7.67
C MET A 122 4.99 15.46 -8.02
N ALA A 123 3.93 15.55 -7.22
CA ALA A 123 2.71 14.79 -7.42
C ALA A 123 1.99 15.17 -8.72
N ALA A 124 2.01 16.44 -9.10
CA ALA A 124 1.43 16.93 -10.35
C ALA A 124 2.02 16.23 -11.58
N ARG A 125 3.34 15.99 -11.60
CA ARG A 125 4.03 15.31 -12.71
C ARG A 125 3.56 13.87 -12.93
N TYR A 126 3.22 13.17 -11.85
CA TYR A 126 2.88 11.75 -11.87
C TYR A 126 1.40 11.48 -11.66
N ARG A 127 0.55 12.52 -11.62
CA ARG A 127 -0.88 12.40 -11.27
C ARG A 127 -1.61 11.40 -12.17
N HIS A 128 -1.47 11.55 -13.48
CA HIS A 128 -2.13 10.66 -14.43
C HIS A 128 -1.66 9.19 -14.30
N ALA A 129 -0.35 8.98 -14.16
CA ALA A 129 0.20 7.64 -13.94
C ALA A 129 -0.29 7.03 -12.61
N ALA A 130 -0.39 7.85 -11.56
CA ALA A 130 -0.91 7.44 -10.26
C ALA A 130 -2.40 7.06 -10.35
N GLU A 131 -3.21 7.82 -11.09
CA GLU A 131 -4.63 7.50 -11.34
C GLU A 131 -4.79 6.16 -12.05
N LEU A 132 -4.01 5.90 -13.10
CA LEU A 132 -4.02 4.62 -13.82
C LEU A 132 -3.61 3.46 -12.91
N HIS A 133 -2.49 3.61 -12.19
CA HIS A 133 -2.00 2.63 -11.24
C HIS A 133 -3.02 2.33 -10.14
N TRP A 134 -3.68 3.38 -9.63
CA TRP A 134 -4.68 3.27 -8.59
C TRP A 134 -5.96 2.61 -9.07
N SER A 135 -6.40 2.94 -10.29
CA SER A 135 -7.53 2.27 -10.94
C SER A 135 -7.29 0.77 -11.09
N ALA A 136 -6.11 0.37 -11.59
CA ALA A 136 -5.71 -1.03 -11.69
C ALA A 136 -5.66 -1.72 -10.31
N THR A 137 -5.11 -1.04 -9.29
CA THR A 137 -5.08 -1.53 -7.91
C THR A 137 -6.49 -1.81 -7.38
N LEU A 138 -7.45 -0.91 -7.63
CA LEU A 138 -8.84 -1.09 -7.20
C LEU A 138 -9.54 -2.22 -7.96
N ALA A 139 -9.31 -2.33 -9.28
CA ALA A 139 -9.84 -3.42 -10.08
C ALA A 139 -9.37 -4.79 -9.57
N GLU A 140 -8.10 -4.90 -9.18
CA GLU A 140 -7.54 -6.14 -8.64
C GLU A 140 -8.17 -6.52 -7.28
N ILE A 141 -8.43 -5.54 -6.42
CA ILE A 141 -9.14 -5.78 -5.15
C ILE A 141 -10.57 -6.27 -5.41
N GLU A 142 -11.27 -5.69 -6.39
CA GLU A 142 -12.61 -6.13 -6.75
C GLU A 142 -12.60 -7.53 -7.38
N ARG A 143 -11.59 -7.88 -8.19
CA ARG A 143 -11.38 -9.24 -8.69
C ARG A 143 -11.29 -10.25 -7.54
N VAL A 144 -10.42 -10.00 -6.56
CA VAL A 144 -10.23 -10.87 -5.39
C VAL A 144 -11.51 -10.98 -4.56
N LYS A 145 -12.22 -9.87 -4.31
CA LYS A 145 -13.50 -9.89 -3.59
C LYS A 145 -14.57 -10.72 -4.29
N ARG A 146 -14.69 -10.62 -5.62
CA ARG A 146 -15.65 -11.42 -6.42
C ARG A 146 -15.34 -12.91 -6.34
N LEU A 147 -14.06 -13.28 -6.40
CA LEU A 147 -13.62 -14.66 -6.22
C LEU A 147 -14.02 -15.19 -4.84
N TYR A 148 -13.75 -14.42 -3.78
CA TYR A 148 -14.15 -14.75 -2.42
C TYR A 148 -15.67 -14.92 -2.29
N GLN A 149 -16.47 -13.97 -2.78
CA GLN A 149 -17.93 -14.05 -2.71
C GLN A 149 -18.47 -15.29 -3.42
N THR A 150 -17.90 -15.63 -4.58
CA THR A 150 -18.27 -16.85 -5.33
C THR A 150 -17.98 -18.10 -4.53
N LYS A 151 -16.82 -18.17 -3.86
CA LYS A 151 -16.44 -19.32 -3.02
C LYS A 151 -17.31 -19.43 -1.78
N ILE A 152 -17.58 -18.33 -1.06
CA ILE A 152 -18.49 -18.33 0.10
C ILE A 152 -19.90 -18.79 -0.28
N LYS A 153 -20.44 -18.34 -1.43
CA LYS A 153 -21.76 -18.80 -1.91
C LYS A 153 -21.78 -20.31 -2.18
N LYS A 154 -20.68 -20.90 -2.66
CA LYS A 154 -20.55 -22.35 -2.84
C LYS A 154 -20.47 -23.09 -1.51
N SER A 155 -19.74 -22.56 -0.53
CA SER A 155 -19.60 -23.16 0.82
C SER A 155 -20.86 -23.05 1.69
N LYS A 156 -21.83 -22.22 1.31
CA LYS A 156 -23.13 -22.10 1.98
C LYS A 156 -24.17 -23.11 1.49
N LYS A 157 -23.95 -23.73 0.34
CA LYS A 157 -24.78 -24.82 -0.18
C LYS A 157 -24.34 -26.14 0.42
#